data_AF-A0A3C2B773-F1
#
_entry.id   AF-A0A3C2B773-F1
#
_cell.length_a   1.000
_cell.length_b   1.000
_cell.length_c   1.000
_cell.angle_alpha   90.00
_cell.angle_beta   90.00
_cell.angle_gamma   90.00
#
_symmetry.space_group_name_H-M   'P 1'
#
loop_
_entity.id
_entity.type
_entity.pdbx_description
1 polymer ?
#
loop_
_entity_poly.entity_id
_entity_poly.type
_entity_poly.pdbx_seq_one_letter_code
_entity_poly.pdbx_strand_id
1 'polypeptide(L)'
;EIATGGNIDGNAWIDPEVVALAGINADELARYRQPADFARPDHPVAQPSPDPAKPNLVYPPAQYAAITRLPDEAFWHSVDNEPPVKSA
;
A
#
# COMPACT_ATOMS: atom_id res chain seq x y z
N GLU A 1 -13.36 9.84 2.09
CA GLU A 1 -13.66 8.46 2.47
C GLU A 1 -12.64 8.01 3.50
N ILE A 2 -13.06 7.37 4.60
CA ILE A 2 -12.13 6.64 5.45
C ILE A 2 -11.94 5.30 4.75
N ALA A 3 -10.69 4.91 4.46
CA ALA A 3 -10.37 3.58 3.93
C ALA A 3 -10.62 2.51 5.02
N THR A 4 -11.88 2.26 5.36
CA THR A 4 -12.34 1.12 6.17
C THR A 4 -12.82 0.00 5.24
N GLY A 5 -12.02 -0.33 4.21
CA GLY A 5 -12.23 -1.59 3.49
C GLY A 5 -12.31 -2.71 4.52
N GLY A 6 -13.31 -3.59 4.38
CA GLY A 6 -13.62 -4.61 5.39
C GLY A 6 -12.46 -5.52 5.77
N ASN A 7 -12.67 -6.39 6.77
CA ASN A 7 -11.68 -7.35 7.26
C ASN A 7 -11.11 -8.22 6.12
N ILE A 8 -10.04 -7.76 5.47
CA ILE A 8 -9.23 -8.59 4.59
C ILE A 8 -8.54 -9.65 5.44
N ASP A 9 -8.56 -10.89 4.98
CA ASP A 9 -7.76 -11.94 5.63
C ASP A 9 -6.29 -11.69 5.33
N GLY A 10 -5.55 -11.17 6.30
CA GLY A 10 -4.12 -10.90 6.16
C GLY A 10 -3.30 -12.15 5.78
N ASN A 11 -3.80 -13.37 6.02
CA ASN A 11 -3.14 -14.59 5.58
C ASN A 11 -3.23 -14.79 4.06
N ALA A 12 -4.34 -14.38 3.46
CA ALA A 12 -4.57 -14.49 2.02
C ALA A 12 -3.61 -13.57 1.23
N TRP A 13 -3.24 -12.44 1.83
CA TRP A 13 -2.47 -11.35 1.20
C TRP A 13 -0.95 -11.42 1.44
N ILE A 14 -0.47 -12.34 2.28
CA ILE A 14 0.95 -12.56 2.49
C ILE A 14 1.39 -13.74 1.64
N ASP A 15 2.09 -13.44 0.54
CA ASP A 15 2.59 -14.43 -0.39
C ASP A 15 3.76 -15.25 0.22
N PRO A 16 3.61 -16.58 0.38
CA PRO A 16 4.66 -17.44 0.93
C PRO A 16 5.92 -17.51 0.03
N GLU A 17 5.79 -17.34 -1.29
CA GLU A 17 6.93 -17.30 -2.20
C GLU A 17 7.80 -16.06 -1.92
N VAL A 18 7.15 -14.91 -1.71
CA VAL A 18 7.85 -13.65 -1.39
C VAL A 18 8.48 -13.70 0.01
N VAL A 19 7.81 -14.31 0.99
CA VAL A 19 8.38 -14.54 2.34
C VAL A 19 9.67 -15.36 2.23
N ALA A 20 9.65 -16.44 1.44
CA ALA A 20 10.82 -17.28 1.21
C ALA A 20 11.93 -16.52 0.46
N LEU A 21 11.59 -15.78 -0.59
CA LEU A 21 12.53 -14.96 -1.37
C LEU A 21 13.23 -13.91 -0.50
N ALA A 22 12.50 -13.29 0.43
CA ALA A 22 13.02 -12.30 1.35
C ALA A 22 13.82 -12.90 2.52
N GLY A 23 13.85 -14.23 2.67
CA GLY A 23 14.53 -14.90 3.77
C GLY A 23 13.91 -14.65 5.15
N ILE A 24 12.62 -14.30 5.19
CA ILE A 24 11.89 -14.00 6.43
C ILE A 24 11.53 -15.31 7.14
N ASN A 25 11.95 -15.45 8.39
CA ASN A 25 11.62 -16.64 9.18
C ASN A 25 10.25 -16.52 9.86
N ALA A 26 9.80 -17.61 10.49
CA ALA A 26 8.46 -17.68 11.11
C ALA A 26 8.27 -16.69 12.27
N ASP A 27 9.27 -16.49 13.11
CA ASP A 27 9.20 -15.59 14.26
C ASP A 27 9.15 -14.13 13.80
N GLU A 28 9.92 -13.79 12.77
CA GLU A 28 9.88 -12.48 12.12
C GLU A 28 8.52 -12.22 11.47
N LEU A 29 7.99 -13.19 10.72
CA LEU A 29 6.69 -13.06 10.08
C LEU A 29 5.57 -12.86 11.11
N ALA A 30 5.58 -13.63 12.20
CA ALA A 30 4.64 -13.46 13.30
C ALA A 30 4.73 -12.06 13.92
N ARG A 31 5.95 -11.56 14.16
CA ARG A 31 6.19 -10.21 14.66
C ARG A 31 5.75 -9.12 13.68
N TYR A 32 5.95 -9.29 12.38
CA TYR A 32 5.51 -8.31 11.37
C TYR A 32 3.99 -8.22 11.25
N ARG A 33 3.28 -9.34 11.46
CA ARG A 33 1.81 -9.38 11.52
C ARG A 33 1.24 -8.71 12.77
N GLN A 34 2.06 -8.53 13.81
CA GLN A 34 1.70 -7.91 15.08
C GLN A 34 2.71 -6.80 15.42
N PRO A 35 2.76 -5.72 14.61
CA PRO A 35 3.69 -4.64 14.87
C PRO A 35 3.39 -3.98 16.22
N ALA A 36 4.41 -3.37 16.83
CA ALA A 36 4.20 -2.56 18.02
C ALA A 36 3.25 -1.39 17.72
N ASP A 37 2.42 -1.05 18.71
CA ASP A 37 1.50 0.08 18.58
C ASP A 37 2.27 1.37 18.24
N PHE A 38 1.75 2.11 17.26
CA PHE A 38 2.31 3.40 16.90
C PHE A 38 1.91 4.45 17.93
N ALA A 39 2.88 4.91 18.73
CA ALA A 39 2.71 6.02 19.65
C ALA A 39 2.59 7.34 18.87
N ARG A 40 1.35 7.69 18.50
CA ARG A 40 1.06 8.92 17.77
C ARG A 40 1.44 10.15 18.60
N PRO A 41 2.26 11.09 18.07
CA PRO A 41 2.54 12.34 18.76
C PRO A 41 1.26 13.19 18.96
N ASP A 42 1.24 13.99 20.03
CA ASP A 42 0.11 14.88 20.35
C ASP A 42 -0.20 15.91 19.26
N HIS A 43 0.80 16.21 18.43
CA HIS A 43 0.68 17.12 17.30
C HIS A 43 1.07 16.40 16.00
N PRO A 44 0.30 16.57 14.91
CA PRO A 44 0.68 16.01 13.61
C PRO A 44 2.07 16.51 13.16
N VAL A 45 2.86 15.60 12.60
CA VAL A 45 4.12 15.98 11.94
C VAL A 45 3.75 16.76 10.67
N ALA A 46 4.25 17.99 10.56
CA ALA A 46 3.99 18.84 9.40
C ALA A 46 4.60 18.21 8.13
N GLN A 47 3.86 18.27 7.02
CA GLN A 47 4.42 17.88 5.74
C GLN A 47 5.58 18.82 5.36
N PRO A 48 6.71 18.30 4.85
CA PRO A 48 7.81 19.13 4.36
C PRO A 48 7.34 20.09 3.27
N SER A 49 7.97 21.26 3.17
CA SER A 49 7.75 22.16 2.04
C SER A 49 8.14 21.48 0.72
N PRO A 50 7.41 21.75 -0.38
CA PRO A 50 7.77 21.23 -1.70
C PRO A 50 9.21 21.60 -2.06
N ASP A 51 10.00 20.61 -2.47
CA ASP A 51 11.38 20.79 -2.93
C ASP A 51 11.50 20.27 -4.36
N PRO A 52 11.63 21.14 -5.37
CA PRO A 52 11.72 20.74 -6.77
C PRO A 52 13.05 20.04 -7.10
N ALA A 53 14.07 20.13 -6.24
CA ALA A 53 15.32 19.40 -6.41
C ALA A 53 15.23 17.94 -5.96
N LYS A 54 14.17 17.56 -5.23
CA LYS A 54 13.92 16.16 -4.85
C LYS A 54 13.18 15.41 -5.97
N PRO A 55 13.32 14.07 -6.02
CA PRO A 55 12.59 13.27 -6.99
C PRO A 55 11.08 13.45 -6.80
N ASN A 56 10.45 14.11 -7.77
CA ASN A 56 9.01 14.18 -7.91
C ASN A 56 8.64 13.44 -9.19
N LEU A 57 7.47 12.80 -9.21
CA LEU A 57 6.95 12.21 -10.43
C LEU A 57 6.60 13.35 -11.40
N VAL A 58 7.45 13.53 -12.42
CA VAL A 58 7.21 14.49 -13.49
C VAL A 58 6.46 13.79 -14.61
N TYR A 59 5.15 14.00 -14.65
CA TYR A 59 4.32 13.49 -15.73
C TYR A 59 4.28 14.47 -16.90
N PRO A 60 4.42 14.00 -18.15
CA PRO A 60 4.03 14.77 -19.32
C PRO A 60 2.59 15.30 -19.18
N PRO A 61 2.28 16.53 -19.63
CA PRO A 61 0.97 17.15 -19.38
C PRO A 61 -0.24 16.31 -19.81
N ALA A 62 -0.12 15.60 -20.94
CA ALA A 62 -1.18 14.72 -21.44
C ALA A 62 -1.44 13.51 -20.53
N GLN A 63 -0.38 12.93 -19.94
CA GLN A 63 -0.51 11.79 -19.02
C GLN A 63 -1.11 12.23 -17.69
N TYR A 64 -0.71 13.38 -17.17
CA TYR A 64 -1.31 13.95 -15.95
C TYR A 64 -2.81 14.18 -16.13
N ALA A 65 -3.21 14.82 -17.24
CA ALA A 65 -4.62 15.06 -17.54
C ALA A 65 -5.43 13.76 -17.66
N ALA A 66 -4.85 12.70 -18.23
CA ALA A 66 -5.50 11.40 -18.32
C ALA A 66 -5.67 10.76 -16.93
N ILE A 67 -4.63 10.75 -16.09
CA ILE A 67 -4.67 10.19 -14.73
C ILE A 67 -5.74 10.91 -13.89
N THR A 68 -5.78 12.24 -13.92
CA THR A 68 -6.74 13.02 -13.12
C THR A 68 -8.21 12.87 -13.55
N ARG A 69 -8.46 12.36 -14.76
CA ARG A 69 -9.81 12.17 -15.31
C ARG A 69 -10.28 10.72 -15.24
N LEU A 70 -9.39 9.78 -14.93
CA LEU A 70 -9.72 8.37 -14.86
C LEU A 70 -10.67 8.16 -13.66
N PRO A 71 -11.90 7.64 -13.87
CA PRO A 71 -12.79 7.32 -12.76
C PRO A 71 -12.21 6.19 -11.91
N ASP A 72 -12.36 6.28 -10.59
CA ASP A 72 -11.85 5.26 -9.65
C ASP A 72 -12.36 3.85 -9.99
N GLU A 73 -13.64 3.72 -10.34
CA GLU A 73 -14.25 2.44 -10.78
C GLU A 73 -13.53 1.86 -12.01
N ALA A 74 -13.19 2.71 -12.98
CA ALA A 74 -12.50 2.26 -14.17
C ALA A 74 -11.07 1.80 -13.85
N PHE A 75 -10.40 2.45 -12.88
CA PHE A 75 -9.10 2.02 -12.40
C PHE A 75 -9.19 0.71 -11.61
N TRP A 76 -10.20 0.57 -10.75
CA TRP A 76 -10.43 -0.63 -9.94
C TRP A 76 -10.53 -1.91 -10.79
N HIS A 77 -11.27 -1.86 -11.91
CA HIS A 77 -11.39 -2.99 -12.84
C HIS A 77 -10.20 -3.17 -13.79
N SER A 78 -9.20 -2.28 -13.73
CA SER A 78 -8.02 -2.34 -14.60
C SER A 78 -6.83 -3.09 -14.00
N VAL A 79 -6.88 -3.39 -12.70
CA VAL A 79 -5.80 -4.01 -11.94
C VAL A 79 -6.23 -5.37 -11.40
N ASP A 80 -5.27 -6.28 -11.29
CA ASP A 80 -5.47 -7.51 -10.54
C ASP A 80 -5.54 -7.17 -9.04
N ASN A 81 -6.56 -7.69 -8.38
CA ASN A 81 -6.86 -7.47 -6.97
C ASN A 81 -7.27 -8.77 -6.26
N GLU A 82 -6.84 -9.92 -6.79
CA GLU A 82 -6.99 -11.22 -6.13
C GLU A 82 -5.85 -11.49 -5.12
N PRO A 83 -6.15 -12.13 -3.98
CA PRO A 83 -5.11 -12.48 -3.01
C PRO A 83 -4.18 -13.58 -3.57
N PRO A 84 -2.87 -13.54 -3.30
CA PRO A 84 -1.91 -14.56 -3.73
C PRO A 84 -2.21 -15.95 -3.16
N VAL A 85 -2.88 -16.02 -2.01
CA VAL A 85 -3.33 -17.27 -1.39
C VAL A 85 -4.85 -17.29 -1.34
N LYS A 86 -5.46 -18.35 -1.87
CA LYS A 86 -6.90 -18.57 -1.72
C LYS A 86 -7.21 -18.98 -0.28
N SER A 87 -8.03 -18.19 0.41
CA SER A 87 -8.57 -18.59 1.72
C SER A 87 -9.37 -19.89 1.57
N ALA A 88 -9.25 -20.78 2.56
CA ALA A 88 -9.97 -22.05 2.60
C ALA A 88 -11.46 -21.88 2.95
#